data_AF-A0A1X9LW91-F1
#
_entry.id   AF-A0A1X9LW91-F1
#
_cell.length_a   1.000
_cell.length_b   1.000
_cell.length_c   1.000
_cell.angle_alpha   90.00
_cell.angle_beta   90.00
_cell.angle_gamma   90.00
#
_symmetry.space_group_name_H-M   'P 1'
#
loop_
_entity.id
_entity.type
_entity.pdbx_description
1 polymer ?
#
loop_
_entity_poly.entity_id
_entity_poly.type
_entity_poly.pdbx_seq_one_letter_code
_entity_poly.pdbx_strand_id
1 'polypeptide(L)' 'MGRGRQKAKHTKVARELKYYSPETNYSELERELTSKSSDEPDYSKWIDDEDDELDPYQAGNEQKRA' A
#
# COMPACT_ATOMS: atom_id res chain seq x y z
N MET A 1 3.68 -41.01 18.49
CA MET A 1 4.14 -40.93 17.08
C MET A 1 3.46 -39.83 16.22
N GLY A 2 2.86 -38.76 16.79
CA GLY A 2 2.08 -37.78 16.00
C GLY A 2 2.70 -36.39 15.79
N ARG A 3 3.72 -36.01 16.59
CA ARG A 3 4.21 -34.62 16.63
C ARG A 3 4.96 -34.17 15.37
N GLY A 4 5.77 -35.04 14.76
CA GLY A 4 6.53 -34.70 13.54
C GLY A 4 5.63 -34.37 12.35
N ARG A 5 4.52 -35.10 12.21
CA ARG A 5 3.53 -34.86 11.14
C ARG A 5 2.75 -33.57 11.37
N GLN A 6 2.38 -33.26 12.62
CA GLN A 6 1.78 -31.98 12.96
C GLN A 6 2.75 -30.83 12.66
N LYS A 7 4.00 -30.93 13.10
CA LYS A 7 5.03 -29.91 12.83
C LYS A 7 5.20 -29.65 11.33
N ALA A 8 5.27 -30.70 10.51
CA ALA A 8 5.35 -30.57 9.06
C ALA A 8 4.10 -29.92 8.42
N LYS A 9 2.90 -30.23 8.93
CA LYS A 9 1.67 -29.57 8.47
C LYS A 9 1.66 -28.08 8.85
N HIS A 10 2.02 -27.74 10.08
CA HIS A 10 2.05 -26.35 10.53
C HIS A 10 3.10 -25.52 9.80
N THR A 11 4.30 -26.06 9.51
CA THR A 11 5.32 -25.34 8.75
C THR A 11 4.88 -25.07 7.31
N LYS A 12 4.14 -26.01 6.69
CA LYS A 12 3.55 -25.82 5.36
C LYS A 12 2.53 -24.68 5.37
N VAL A 13 1.57 -24.72 6.30
CA VAL A 13 0.55 -23.68 6.47
C VAL A 13 1.19 -22.31 6.76
N ALA A 14 2.19 -22.26 7.65
CA ALA A 14 2.88 -21.02 7.97
C ALA A 14 3.61 -20.42 6.76
N ARG A 15 4.19 -21.26 5.91
CA ARG A 15 4.82 -20.81 4.66
C ARG A 15 3.77 -20.27 3.69
N GLU A 16 2.66 -21.00 3.51
CA GLU A 16 1.54 -20.54 2.69
C GLU A 16 1.08 -19.17 3.18
N LEU A 17 0.81 -18.99 4.47
CA LEU A 17 0.40 -17.71 5.06
C LEU A 17 1.45 -16.60 4.90
N LYS A 18 2.74 -16.90 5.08
CA LYS A 18 3.81 -15.90 4.97
C LYS A 18 3.95 -15.35 3.55
N TYR A 19 3.78 -16.21 2.55
CA TYR A 19 3.97 -15.87 1.14
C TYR A 19 2.64 -15.77 0.39
N TYR A 20 1.51 -15.78 1.10
CA TYR A 20 0.19 -15.59 0.52
C TYR A 20 0.03 -14.11 0.20
N SER A 21 0.00 -13.81 -1.10
CA SER A 21 -0.54 -12.55 -1.60
C SER A 21 -2.00 -12.82 -1.98
N PRO A 22 -2.97 -12.16 -1.34
CA PRO A 22 -4.35 -12.23 -1.82
C PRO A 22 -4.44 -11.63 -3.22
N GLU A 23 -5.29 -12.23 -4.05
CA GLU A 23 -5.66 -11.64 -5.34
C GLU A 23 -6.57 -10.44 -5.07
N THR A 24 -6.17 -9.27 -5.54
CA THR A 24 -6.96 -8.05 -5.38
C THR A 24 -7.92 -7.90 -6.55
N ASN A 25 -9.22 -7.78 -6.26
CA ASN A 25 -10.21 -7.51 -7.30
C ASN A 25 -10.21 -6.03 -7.69
N TYR A 26 -9.46 -5.69 -8.74
CA TYR A 26 -9.34 -4.31 -9.23
C TYR A 26 -10.67 -3.69 -9.65
N SER A 27 -11.61 -4.49 -10.20
CA SER A 27 -12.91 -3.98 -10.64
C SER A 27 -13.79 -3.48 -9.48
N GLU A 28 -13.67 -4.10 -8.31
CA GLU A 28 -14.40 -3.66 -7.11
C GLU A 28 -13.72 -2.46 -6.46
N LEU A 29 -12.39 -2.43 -6.47
CA LEU A 29 -11.60 -1.30 -5.98
C LEU A 29 -11.90 -0.02 -6.76
N GLU A 30 -11.93 -0.09 -8.09
CA GLU A 30 -12.28 1.05 -8.95
C GLU A 30 -13.69 1.57 -8.65
N ARG A 31 -14.66 0.67 -8.46
CA ARG A 31 -16.03 1.04 -8.10
C ARG A 31 -16.09 1.75 -6.75
N GLU A 32 -15.33 1.28 -5.77
CA GLU A 32 -15.28 1.91 -4.45
C GLU A 32 -14.64 3.31 -4.51
N LEU A 33 -13.50 3.44 -5.19
CA LEU A 33 -12.82 4.73 -5.38
C LEU A 33 -13.67 5.74 -6.12
N THR A 34 -14.32 5.33 -7.20
CA THR A 34 -15.22 6.20 -7.99
C THR A 34 -16.51 6.54 -7.24
N SER A 35 -16.98 5.69 -6.32
CA SER A 35 -18.13 6.01 -5.47
C SER A 35 -17.80 6.98 -4.32
N LYS A 36 -16.54 7.02 -3.88
CA LYS A 36 -16.07 7.89 -2.78
C LYS A 36 -15.60 9.28 -3.21
N SER A 37 -15.38 9.50 -4.51
CA SER A 37 -14.91 10.80 -5.04
C SER A 37 -15.91 11.95 -4.88
N SER A 38 -17.15 11.68 -4.45
CA SER A 38 -18.14 12.74 -4.13
C SER A 38 -18.04 13.26 -2.70
N ASP A 39 -17.35 12.54 -1.81
CA ASP A 39 -17.16 12.87 -0.38
C ASP A 39 -15.65 12.82 -0.04
N GLU A 40 -14.81 13.47 -0.85
CA GLU A 40 -13.41 13.65 -0.45
C GLU A 40 -13.35 14.54 0.80
N PRO A 41 -12.74 14.06 1.90
CA PRO A 41 -12.54 14.90 3.07
C PRO A 41 -11.56 16.00 2.70
N ASP A 42 -11.80 17.20 3.22
CA ASP A 42 -10.90 18.33 3.03
C ASP A 42 -9.54 18.04 3.69
N TYR A 43 -8.57 17.64 2.88
CA TYR A 43 -7.22 17.32 3.32
C TYR A 43 -6.36 18.57 3.57
N SER A 44 -6.81 19.76 3.18
CA SER A 44 -6.07 21.01 3.39
C SER A 44 -5.78 21.28 4.86
N LYS A 45 -6.62 20.78 5.78
CA LYS A 45 -6.43 20.89 7.22
C LYS A 45 -5.21 20.12 7.78
N TRP A 46 -4.72 19.14 7.03
CA TRP A 46 -3.60 18.28 7.44
C TRP A 46 -2.31 18.60 6.70
N ILE A 47 -2.39 19.45 5.67
CA ILE A 47 -1.24 20.05 5.02
C ILE A 47 -0.85 21.22 5.91
N ASP A 48 0.25 21.06 6.63
CA ASP A 48 0.92 22.20 7.26
C ASP A 48 1.55 23.01 6.13
N ASP A 49 1.13 24.26 5.96
CA ASP A 49 1.60 25.15 4.88
C ASP A 49 3.14 25.32 4.89
N GLU A 50 3.83 24.87 5.94
CA GLU A 50 5.28 24.86 6.09
C GLU A 50 6.00 23.71 5.37
N ASP A 51 5.30 22.65 4.91
CA ASP A 51 5.92 21.48 4.24
C ASP A 51 5.94 21.60 2.69
N ASP A 52 5.16 22.54 2.12
CA ASP A 52 5.08 22.78 0.67
C ASP A 52 6.35 23.46 0.10
N GLU A 53 7.24 23.98 0.97
CA GLU A 53 8.55 24.53 0.57
C GLU A 53 9.65 23.46 0.42
N LEU A 54 9.41 22.21 0.83
CA LEU A 54 10.41 21.15 0.82
C LEU A 54 9.93 19.90 0.07
N ASP A 55 9.68 20.00 -1.24
CA ASP A 55 9.59 18.80 -2.09
C ASP A 55 11.01 18.31 -2.47
N PRO A 56 11.58 17.28 -1.80
CA PRO A 56 12.89 16.74 -2.14
C PRO A 56 12.95 16.10 -3.53
N TYR A 57 11.80 15.87 -4.19
CA TYR A 57 11.72 15.33 -5.55
C TYR A 57 11.79 16.42 -6.63
N GLN A 58 11.58 17.69 -6.30
CA GLN A 58 11.68 18.79 -7.26
C GLN A 58 13.14 19.21 -7.52
N ALA A 59 13.99 19.19 -6.48
CA ALA A 59 15.38 19.66 -6.52
C ALA A 59 16.32 18.87 -7.47
N GLY A 60 15.93 17.66 -7.90
CA GLY A 60 16.77 16.78 -8.73
C GLY A 60 16.65 16.97 -10.25
N ASN A 61 15.63 17.70 -10.73
CA ASN A 61 15.30 17.76 -12.15
C ASN A 61 15.89 18.96 -12.90
N GLU A 62 16.41 19.97 -12.20
CA GLU A 62 16.92 21.20 -12.83
C GLU A 62 18.36 21.07 -13.33
N GLN A 63 19.15 20.14 -12.79
CA GLN A 63 20.58 20.00 -13.11
C GLN A 63 20.88 19.31 -14.45
N LYS A 64 19.87 18.86 -15.20
CA LYS A 64 20.07 18.15 -16.49
C LYS A 64 19.60 18.94 -17.72
N ARG A 65 19.30 20.23 -17.57
CA ARG A 65 18.99 21.16 -18.68
C ARG A 65 20.11 22.19 -18.84
N ALA A 66 21.30 21.73 -19.26
CA ALA A 66 22.36 22.59 -19.77
C ALA A 66 23.17 21.83 -20.83
#